data_AF-A0A5B7CWL8-F1
#
_entry.id   AF-A0A5B7CWL8-F1
#
_cell.length_a   1.000
_cell.length_b   1.000
_cell.length_c   1.000
_cell.angle_alpha   90.00
_cell.angle_beta   90.00
_cell.angle_gamma   90.00
#
_symmetry.space_group_name_H-M   'P 1'
#
loop_
_entity.id
_entity.type
_entity.pdbx_description
1 polymer ?
#
loop_
_entity_poly.entity_id
_entity_poly.type
_entity_poly.pdbx_seq_one_letter_code
_entity_poly.pdbx_strand_id
1 'polypeptide(L)'
;MQLVLPVRRYLTNRHITVPEDWLTACIDWVLSEYSQNKVPFIQEQVYQEWLHADLTELGTCCLPPQIQDHLSTTISGYFPLQMNSVRDISEPAYAQLLKVEGTDNENTTVSATQSHMTQAAREKADRMLILELTDGTTVVEGMEYRPTPNLSVNLSPGTKVLVYGTIKVRRGILFLTQQNITVLGGKVMDLLEKNDQRNTLITALNTQDIDSQEQPRRYTSNNTQPGTNTGIAGARSYSNSGASAALPTTNEDEEIDFFDDEIFESGFDQDMALENELVQDSADNHEFTEELNLENEFDEDLDEFMSQM
;
A
#
# COMPACT_ATOMS: atom_id res chain seq x y z
N MET A 1 -29.56 10.16 25.36
CA MET A 1 -28.80 11.36 25.80
C MET A 1 -27.78 11.14 26.92
N GLN A 2 -28.06 10.41 28.01
CA GLN A 2 -27.08 10.27 29.13
C GLN A 2 -25.77 9.53 28.78
N LEU A 3 -25.77 8.67 27.75
CA LEU A 3 -24.60 7.87 27.35
C LEU A 3 -23.74 8.51 26.25
N VAL A 4 -24.29 9.47 25.50
CA VAL A 4 -23.60 10.11 24.36
C VAL A 4 -22.33 10.83 24.83
N LEU A 5 -22.42 11.64 25.88
CA LEU A 5 -21.28 12.43 26.35
C LEU A 5 -20.11 11.57 26.88
N PRO A 6 -20.35 10.53 27.72
CA PRO A 6 -19.29 9.60 28.12
C PRO A 6 -18.62 8.87 26.94
N VAL A 7 -19.39 8.44 25.93
CA VAL A 7 -18.85 7.73 24.77
C VAL A 7 -18.10 8.70 23.84
N ARG A 8 -18.66 9.88 23.57
CA ARG A 8 -17.97 10.94 22.81
C ARG A 8 -16.61 11.26 23.43
N ARG A 9 -16.56 11.46 24.76
CA ARG A 9 -15.30 11.73 25.46
C ARG A 9 -14.30 10.58 25.33
N TYR A 10 -14.76 9.33 25.36
CA TYR A 10 -13.91 8.15 25.17
C TYR A 10 -13.25 8.11 23.79
N LEU A 11 -14.00 8.45 22.74
CA LEU A 11 -13.50 8.56 21.37
C LEU A 11 -12.55 9.76 21.21
N THR A 12 -12.93 10.94 21.73
CA THR A 12 -12.09 12.14 21.65
C THR A 12 -10.76 11.99 22.39
N ASN A 13 -10.73 11.25 23.50
CA ASN A 13 -9.47 10.90 24.19
C ASN A 13 -8.52 10.05 23.32
N ARG A 14 -9.04 9.42 22.26
CA ARG A 14 -8.28 8.69 21.23
C ARG A 14 -8.17 9.48 19.92
N HIS A 15 -8.47 10.77 19.96
CA HIS A 15 -8.46 11.68 18.81
C HIS A 15 -9.51 11.37 17.74
N ILE A 16 -10.49 10.51 18.05
CA ILE A 16 -11.57 10.13 17.12
C ILE A 16 -12.74 11.09 17.29
N THR A 17 -13.21 11.62 16.16
CA THR A 17 -14.42 12.45 16.07
C THR A 17 -15.40 11.80 15.12
N VAL A 18 -16.67 11.72 15.52
CA VAL A 18 -17.75 11.12 14.74
C VAL A 18 -18.99 12.02 14.74
N PRO A 19 -19.84 11.95 13.68
CA PRO A 19 -21.12 12.65 13.64
C PRO A 19 -22.03 12.30 14.82
N GLU A 20 -22.81 13.26 15.32
CA GLU A 20 -23.76 13.05 16.44
C GLU A 20 -24.84 12.03 16.09
N ASP A 21 -25.37 12.08 14.86
CA ASP A 21 -26.43 11.17 14.41
C ASP A 21 -25.92 9.72 14.34
N TRP A 22 -24.71 9.52 13.81
CA TRP A 22 -24.06 8.21 13.80
C TRP A 22 -23.81 7.70 15.21
N LEU A 23 -23.26 8.54 16.10
CA LEU A 23 -22.96 8.14 17.48
C LEU A 23 -24.22 7.74 18.25
N THR A 24 -25.30 8.50 18.09
CA THR A 24 -26.58 8.21 18.75
C THR A 24 -27.17 6.91 18.23
N ALA A 25 -27.21 6.72 16.91
CA ALA A 25 -27.70 5.49 16.29
C ALA A 25 -26.86 4.27 16.68
N CYS A 26 -25.54 4.40 16.73
CA CYS A 26 -24.62 3.33 17.13
C CYS A 26 -24.86 2.93 18.60
N ILE A 27 -25.00 3.90 19.52
CA ILE A 27 -25.31 3.61 20.93
C ILE A 27 -26.67 2.91 21.06
N ASP A 28 -27.70 3.38 20.35
CA ASP A 28 -29.04 2.77 20.39
C ASP A 28 -29.01 1.33 19.86
N TRP A 29 -28.26 1.08 18.78
CA TRP A 29 -28.03 -0.27 18.26
C TRP A 29 -27.31 -1.17 19.28
N VAL A 30 -26.19 -0.72 19.88
CA VAL A 30 -25.45 -1.48 20.90
C VAL A 30 -26.35 -1.84 22.09
N LEU A 31 -27.21 -0.92 22.55
CA LEU A 31 -28.14 -1.16 23.64
C LEU A 31 -29.27 -2.15 23.26
N SER A 32 -29.60 -2.25 21.98
CA SER A 32 -30.61 -3.20 21.48
C SER A 32 -30.04 -4.60 21.29
N GLU A 33 -28.77 -4.70 20.88
CA GLU A 33 -28.09 -5.96 20.58
C GLU A 33 -27.57 -6.64 21.85
N TYR A 34 -27.02 -5.85 22.79
CA TYR A 34 -26.39 -6.38 24.00
C TYR A 34 -27.22 -6.09 25.26
N SER A 35 -27.35 -7.10 26.12
CA SER A 35 -28.00 -6.95 27.43
C SER A 35 -27.18 -6.12 28.44
N GLN A 36 -25.94 -5.76 28.11
CA GLN A 36 -25.02 -5.05 29.01
C GLN A 36 -25.03 -3.54 28.77
N ASN A 37 -25.39 -2.77 29.79
CA ASN A 37 -25.53 -1.31 29.73
C ASN A 37 -24.42 -0.55 30.48
N LYS A 38 -23.32 -1.22 30.84
CA LYS A 38 -22.18 -0.59 31.53
C LYS A 38 -21.46 0.36 30.57
N VAL A 39 -21.22 1.59 31.01
CA VAL A 39 -20.57 2.63 30.18
C VAL A 39 -19.25 2.17 29.53
N PRO A 40 -18.31 1.52 30.25
CA PRO A 40 -17.06 1.06 29.62
C PRO A 40 -17.27 0.02 28.52
N PHE A 41 -18.30 -0.82 28.64
CA PHE A 41 -18.62 -1.80 27.62
C PHE A 41 -19.17 -1.13 26.36
N ILE A 42 -20.10 -0.19 26.51
CA ILE A 42 -20.67 0.56 25.39
C ILE A 42 -19.58 1.38 24.69
N GLN A 43 -18.69 2.00 25.46
CA GLN A 43 -17.53 2.73 24.92
C GLN A 43 -16.68 1.85 24.01
N GLU A 44 -16.38 0.62 24.46
CA GLU A 44 -15.60 -0.32 23.67
C GLU A 44 -16.36 -0.82 22.44
N GLN A 45 -17.63 -1.18 22.56
CA GLN A 45 -18.42 -1.63 21.41
C GLN A 45 -18.53 -0.54 20.34
N VAL A 46 -18.79 0.72 20.73
CA VAL A 46 -18.84 1.83 19.78
C VAL A 46 -17.47 2.06 19.10
N TYR A 47 -16.37 1.85 19.82
CA TYR A 47 -15.03 1.90 19.21
C TYR A 47 -14.82 0.76 18.21
N GLN A 48 -15.26 -0.46 18.52
CA GLN A 48 -15.21 -1.59 17.59
C GLN A 48 -16.06 -1.35 16.34
N GLU A 49 -17.25 -0.77 16.48
CA GLU A 49 -18.08 -0.36 15.32
C GLU A 49 -17.37 0.70 14.48
N TRP A 50 -16.70 1.68 15.10
CA TRP A 50 -15.91 2.67 14.37
C TRP A 50 -14.74 2.04 13.59
N LEU A 51 -14.09 1.02 14.15
CA LEU A 51 -13.02 0.28 13.46
C LEU A 51 -13.49 -0.39 12.16
N HIS A 52 -14.77 -0.75 12.07
CA HIS A 52 -15.36 -1.43 10.92
C HIS A 52 -16.21 -0.53 10.00
N ALA A 53 -16.50 0.70 10.43
CA ALA A 53 -17.23 1.68 9.64
C ALA A 53 -16.38 2.22 8.48
N ASP A 54 -16.99 2.49 7.33
CA ASP A 54 -16.33 3.21 6.24
C ASP A 54 -16.31 4.72 6.55
N LEU A 55 -15.11 5.31 6.67
CA LEU A 55 -14.98 6.75 6.94
C LEU A 55 -15.57 7.61 5.82
N THR A 56 -15.60 7.11 4.58
CA THR A 56 -16.18 7.85 3.45
C THR A 56 -17.70 7.99 3.58
N GLU A 57 -18.37 6.99 4.14
CA GLU A 57 -19.79 7.06 4.47
C GLU A 57 -20.05 7.90 5.72
N LEU A 58 -19.13 7.84 6.70
CA LEU A 58 -19.20 8.67 7.91
C LEU A 58 -19.00 10.17 7.61
N GLY A 59 -18.24 10.50 6.56
CA GLY A 59 -17.93 11.88 6.17
C GLY A 59 -17.09 12.62 7.22
N THR A 60 -16.20 11.93 7.92
CA THR A 60 -15.28 12.60 8.85
C THR A 60 -14.27 13.45 8.09
N CYS A 61 -13.84 14.56 8.70
CA CYS A 61 -12.80 15.41 8.14
C CYS A 61 -11.82 15.78 9.27
N CYS A 62 -10.57 15.38 9.11
CA CYS A 62 -9.50 15.65 10.07
C CYS A 62 -8.21 16.11 9.41
N LEU A 63 -8.03 15.85 8.11
CA LEU A 63 -6.87 16.33 7.38
C LEU A 63 -6.99 17.84 7.10
N PRO A 64 -5.87 18.59 7.18
CA PRO A 64 -5.86 19.99 6.80
C PRO A 64 -6.28 20.17 5.33
N PRO A 65 -7.05 21.21 5.00
CA PRO A 65 -7.39 21.49 3.61
C PRO A 65 -6.11 21.84 2.83
N GLN A 66 -6.14 21.65 1.51
CA GLN A 66 -5.03 21.98 0.60
C GLN A 66 -3.72 21.21 0.84
N ILE A 67 -3.76 20.04 1.50
CA ILE A 67 -2.58 19.20 1.72
C ILE A 67 -1.88 18.78 0.41
N GLN A 68 -2.64 18.73 -0.70
CA GLN A 68 -2.16 18.40 -2.03
C GLN A 68 -1.67 19.61 -2.84
N ASP A 69 -2.03 20.84 -2.45
CA ASP A 69 -1.77 22.04 -3.27
C ASP A 69 -0.33 22.56 -3.13
N HIS A 70 0.37 22.14 -2.08
CA HIS A 70 1.73 22.57 -1.78
C HIS A 70 2.76 21.53 -2.23
N LEU A 71 3.79 21.98 -2.94
CA LEU A 71 4.90 21.12 -3.38
C LEU A 71 5.64 20.49 -2.19
N SER A 72 5.80 21.24 -1.09
CA SER A 72 6.35 20.74 0.17
C SER A 72 5.73 21.52 1.34
N THR A 73 5.31 20.79 2.37
CA THR A 73 4.75 21.34 3.61
C THR A 73 4.94 20.35 4.76
N THR A 74 4.48 20.72 5.94
CA THR A 74 4.47 19.88 7.14
C THR A 74 3.10 19.96 7.80
N ILE A 75 2.54 18.81 8.19
CA ILE A 75 1.33 18.76 9.01
C ILE A 75 1.68 18.31 10.44
N SER A 76 1.00 18.87 11.44
CA SER A 76 1.13 18.44 12.84
C SER A 76 -0.24 18.20 13.45
N GLY A 77 -0.42 17.04 14.10
CA GLY A 77 -1.67 16.74 14.78
C GLY A 77 -1.87 15.25 15.05
N TYR A 78 -3.13 14.87 15.17
CA TYR A 78 -3.58 13.49 15.30
C TYR A 78 -4.69 13.27 14.27
N PHE A 79 -4.48 12.33 13.37
CA PHE A 79 -5.31 12.08 12.21
C PHE A 79 -5.72 10.61 12.23
N PRO A 80 -6.88 10.27 12.80
CA PRO A 80 -7.45 8.94 12.62
C PRO A 80 -7.92 8.81 11.18
N LEU A 81 -7.31 7.90 10.43
CA LEU A 81 -7.54 7.68 9.00
C LEU A 81 -7.93 6.24 8.74
N GLN A 82 -8.50 6.02 7.56
CA GLN A 82 -8.77 4.71 7.00
C GLN A 82 -7.79 4.43 5.87
N MET A 83 -7.19 3.25 5.87
CA MET A 83 -6.38 2.75 4.76
C MET A 83 -7.29 2.02 3.77
N ASN A 84 -7.44 2.58 2.57
CA ASN A 84 -8.23 1.98 1.50
C ASN A 84 -7.46 0.84 0.82
N SER A 85 -6.16 1.02 0.56
CA SER A 85 -5.28 0.03 -0.06
C SER A 85 -3.84 0.22 0.39
N VAL A 86 -3.01 -0.82 0.21
CA VAL A 86 -1.56 -0.78 0.45
C VAL A 86 -0.86 -1.62 -0.61
N ARG A 87 0.30 -1.19 -1.10
CA ARG A 87 1.16 -1.99 -1.98
C ARG A 87 2.62 -1.72 -1.68
N ASP A 88 3.48 -2.71 -1.94
CA ASP A 88 4.92 -2.52 -1.94
C ASP A 88 5.34 -1.90 -3.28
N ILE A 89 6.05 -0.78 -3.25
CA ILE A 89 6.60 -0.12 -4.44
C ILE A 89 8.10 -0.40 -4.63
N SER A 90 8.74 -1.15 -3.72
CA SER A 90 10.13 -1.59 -3.92
C SER A 90 10.25 -2.82 -4.83
N GLU A 91 9.18 -3.58 -5.01
CA GLU A 91 9.10 -4.69 -5.96
C GLU A 91 8.12 -4.39 -7.12
N PRO A 92 8.41 -4.81 -8.37
CA PRO A 92 7.48 -4.64 -9.49
C PRO A 92 6.12 -5.30 -9.22
N ALA A 93 5.03 -4.57 -9.50
CA ALA A 93 3.66 -5.05 -9.25
C ALA A 93 3.36 -6.40 -9.93
N TYR A 94 3.88 -6.62 -11.14
CA TYR A 94 3.73 -7.89 -11.86
C TYR A 94 4.39 -9.07 -11.11
N ALA A 95 5.58 -8.86 -10.55
CA ALA A 95 6.28 -9.90 -9.79
C ALA A 95 5.53 -10.24 -8.49
N GLN A 96 4.95 -9.24 -7.82
CA GLN A 96 4.09 -9.47 -6.66
C GLN A 96 2.80 -10.19 -7.04
N LEU A 97 2.21 -9.88 -8.21
CA LEU A 97 0.99 -10.52 -8.67
C LEU A 97 1.19 -12.02 -8.92
N LEU A 98 2.29 -12.42 -9.55
CA LEU A 98 2.62 -13.84 -9.75
C LEU A 98 2.71 -14.62 -8.43
N LYS A 99 3.28 -14.00 -7.39
CA LYS A 99 3.35 -14.58 -6.03
C LYS A 99 1.95 -14.74 -5.43
N VAL A 100 1.10 -13.73 -5.56
CA VAL A 100 -0.29 -13.75 -5.07
C VAL A 100 -1.13 -14.80 -5.80
N GLU A 101 -0.87 -15.02 -7.10
CA GLU A 101 -1.55 -16.03 -7.93
C GLU A 101 -1.03 -17.45 -7.74
N GLY A 102 0.09 -17.63 -7.03
CA GLY A 102 0.77 -18.92 -6.93
C GLY A 102 1.38 -19.42 -8.26
N THR A 103 1.61 -18.51 -9.21
CA THR A 103 2.19 -18.81 -10.53
C THR A 103 3.70 -18.57 -10.57
N ASP A 104 4.28 -18.07 -9.47
CA ASP A 104 5.73 -18.01 -9.28
C ASP A 104 6.34 -19.42 -9.35
N ASN A 105 7.26 -19.62 -10.28
CA ASN A 105 7.94 -20.90 -10.48
C ASN A 105 9.44 -20.67 -10.70
N GLU A 106 10.24 -21.70 -10.46
CA GLU A 106 11.71 -21.62 -10.58
C GLU A 106 12.15 -21.09 -11.96
N ASN A 107 11.37 -21.35 -13.01
CA ASN A 107 11.63 -20.88 -14.38
C ASN A 107 11.43 -19.37 -14.59
N THR A 108 10.71 -18.68 -13.71
CA THR A 108 10.42 -17.22 -13.82
C THR A 108 11.69 -16.38 -13.67
N THR A 109 12.74 -16.95 -13.08
CA THR A 109 14.03 -16.27 -12.83
C THR A 109 15.19 -16.82 -13.67
N VAL A 110 14.95 -17.83 -14.50
CA VAL A 110 16.00 -18.48 -15.31
C VAL A 110 16.27 -17.65 -16.56
N SER A 111 17.42 -16.98 -16.60
CA SER A 111 17.94 -16.33 -17.81
C SER A 111 19.09 -17.12 -18.41
N ALA A 112 19.10 -17.28 -19.73
CA ALA A 112 20.19 -17.93 -20.48
C ALA A 112 21.46 -17.06 -20.57
N THR A 113 21.39 -15.80 -20.14
CA THR A 113 22.55 -14.90 -20.06
C THR A 113 23.27 -15.10 -18.74
N GLN A 114 24.58 -15.39 -18.76
CA GLN A 114 25.45 -15.39 -17.58
C GLN A 114 25.58 -13.98 -17.00
N SER A 115 24.55 -13.51 -16.31
CA SER A 115 24.54 -12.25 -15.58
C SER A 115 25.01 -12.49 -14.14
N HIS A 116 26.26 -12.96 -14.01
CA HIS A 116 26.93 -13.12 -12.71
C HIS A 116 27.20 -11.78 -11.99
N MET A 117 26.89 -10.63 -12.60
CA MET A 117 27.05 -9.30 -12.00
C MET A 117 25.75 -8.59 -11.61
N THR A 118 24.56 -9.01 -12.07
CA THR A 118 23.29 -8.31 -11.74
C THR A 118 22.46 -9.01 -10.68
N GLN A 119 22.59 -10.33 -10.52
CA GLN A 119 21.79 -11.07 -9.52
C GLN A 119 22.20 -10.75 -8.08
N ALA A 120 23.49 -10.50 -7.85
CA ALA A 120 24.03 -10.10 -6.54
C ALA A 120 23.79 -8.62 -6.21
N ALA A 121 23.61 -7.77 -7.24
CA ALA A 121 23.34 -6.34 -7.09
C ALA A 121 21.86 -6.01 -6.90
N ARG A 122 20.95 -6.98 -7.08
CA ARG A 122 19.59 -6.91 -6.54
C ARG A 122 19.65 -7.34 -5.06
N GLU A 123 20.53 -6.70 -4.30
CA GLU A 123 20.38 -6.65 -2.84
C GLU A 123 18.93 -6.23 -2.60
N LYS A 124 18.19 -7.03 -1.84
CA LYS A 124 16.75 -6.90 -1.65
C LYS A 124 16.47 -5.45 -1.27
N ALA A 125 15.92 -4.67 -2.19
CA ALA A 125 15.60 -3.27 -1.94
C ALA A 125 14.78 -3.20 -0.66
N ASP A 126 15.14 -2.29 0.24
CA ASP A 126 14.39 -2.11 1.47
C ASP A 126 12.91 -1.89 1.12
N ARG A 127 12.05 -2.60 1.84
CA ARG A 127 10.59 -2.54 1.64
C ARG A 127 10.14 -1.08 1.70
N MET A 128 9.31 -0.69 0.74
CA MET A 128 8.72 0.65 0.70
C MET A 128 7.25 0.51 0.37
N LEU A 129 6.39 0.64 1.39
CA LEU A 129 4.94 0.62 1.19
C LEU A 129 4.41 1.99 0.77
N ILE A 130 3.43 2.00 -0.12
CA ILE A 130 2.55 3.14 -0.38
C ILE A 130 1.13 2.77 0.02
N LEU A 131 0.51 3.64 0.81
CA LEU A 131 -0.83 3.46 1.38
C LEU A 131 -1.75 4.52 0.78
N GLU A 132 -2.95 4.14 0.35
CA GLU A 132 -4.02 5.09 0.09
C GLU A 132 -4.80 5.31 1.39
N LEU A 133 -4.75 6.53 1.92
CA LEU A 133 -5.36 6.90 3.19
C LEU A 133 -6.49 7.90 2.96
N THR A 134 -7.56 7.80 3.74
CA THR A 134 -8.68 8.75 3.71
C THR A 134 -9.12 9.13 5.11
N ASP A 135 -9.49 10.40 5.31
CA ASP A 135 -10.21 10.82 6.51
C ASP A 135 -11.73 10.67 6.36
N GLY A 136 -12.21 10.26 5.19
CA GLY A 136 -13.61 10.19 4.80
C GLY A 136 -14.03 11.23 3.76
N THR A 137 -13.28 12.33 3.65
CA THR A 137 -13.56 13.41 2.69
C THR A 137 -12.39 13.68 1.75
N THR A 138 -11.16 13.46 2.21
CA THR A 138 -9.93 13.69 1.48
C THR A 138 -9.13 12.40 1.42
N VAL A 139 -8.68 12.04 0.21
CA VAL A 139 -7.76 10.93 -0.03
C VAL A 139 -6.35 11.46 -0.18
N VAL A 140 -5.38 10.83 0.48
CA VAL A 140 -3.94 11.15 0.41
C VAL A 140 -3.14 9.87 0.31
N GLU A 141 -1.94 9.95 -0.27
CA GLU A 141 -1.00 8.83 -0.22
C GLU A 141 -0.07 8.97 0.99
N GLY A 142 0.26 7.83 1.60
CA GLY A 142 1.27 7.74 2.65
C GLY A 142 2.38 6.78 2.24
N MET A 143 3.60 7.28 2.13
CA MET A 143 4.78 6.49 1.81
C MET A 143 5.51 6.09 3.08
N GLU A 144 5.83 4.80 3.21
CA GLU A 144 6.76 4.30 4.22
C GLU A 144 8.17 4.83 3.90
N TYR A 145 8.56 5.94 4.55
CA TYR A 145 9.85 6.59 4.34
C TYR A 145 11.00 5.81 5.01
N ARG A 146 10.70 5.13 6.11
CA ARG A 146 11.60 4.22 6.82
C ARG A 146 10.86 2.94 7.20
N PRO A 147 11.54 1.79 7.26
CA PRO A 147 10.93 0.53 7.66
C PRO A 147 10.12 0.65 8.96
N THR A 148 8.83 0.34 8.84
CA THR A 148 7.80 0.49 9.88
C THR A 148 7.20 -0.90 10.11
N PRO A 149 7.69 -1.70 11.08
CA PRO A 149 7.27 -3.08 11.31
C PRO A 149 5.76 -3.29 11.49
N ASN A 150 5.04 -2.27 11.96
CA ASN A 150 3.60 -2.32 12.16
C ASN A 150 2.79 -2.21 10.85
N LEU A 151 3.45 -1.94 9.71
CA LEU A 151 2.84 -1.90 8.39
C LEU A 151 3.24 -3.13 7.57
N SER A 152 2.29 -3.64 6.79
CA SER A 152 2.50 -4.74 5.84
C SER A 152 1.45 -4.70 4.74
N VAL A 153 1.75 -5.34 3.60
CA VAL A 153 0.78 -5.56 2.51
C VAL A 153 -0.41 -6.45 2.92
N ASN A 154 -0.33 -7.13 4.07
CA ASN A 154 -1.38 -8.01 4.58
C ASN A 154 -2.44 -7.27 5.41
N LEU A 155 -2.29 -5.96 5.63
CA LEU A 155 -3.31 -5.17 6.30
C LEU A 155 -4.59 -5.16 5.47
N SER A 156 -5.72 -5.43 6.12
CA SER A 156 -7.01 -5.52 5.42
C SER A 156 -7.46 -4.15 4.92
N PRO A 157 -8.06 -4.05 3.72
CA PRO A 157 -8.72 -2.84 3.28
C PRO A 157 -9.73 -2.32 4.32
N GLY A 158 -9.69 -1.01 4.56
CA GLY A 158 -10.49 -0.35 5.58
C GLY A 158 -9.85 -0.30 6.99
N THR A 159 -8.65 -0.87 7.16
CA THR A 159 -7.89 -0.80 8.44
C THR A 159 -7.79 0.65 8.90
N LYS A 160 -8.13 0.92 10.16
CA LYS A 160 -7.95 2.22 10.79
C LYS A 160 -6.51 2.38 11.26
N VAL A 161 -5.95 3.55 11.00
CA VAL A 161 -4.62 3.95 11.44
C VAL A 161 -4.70 5.31 12.12
N LEU A 162 -3.84 5.56 13.10
CA LEU A 162 -3.62 6.87 13.66
C LEU A 162 -2.31 7.40 13.10
N VAL A 163 -2.37 8.46 12.29
CA VAL A 163 -1.21 9.22 11.86
C VAL A 163 -1.04 10.42 12.81
N TYR A 164 0.15 10.64 13.35
CA TYR A 164 0.34 11.63 14.40
C TYR A 164 1.74 12.26 14.44
N GLY A 165 1.84 13.34 15.21
CA GLY A 165 3.06 14.13 15.33
C GLY A 165 3.25 15.06 14.14
N THR A 166 4.50 15.42 13.86
CA THR A 166 4.89 16.29 12.74
C THR A 166 5.29 15.41 11.56
N ILE A 167 4.61 15.55 10.42
CA ILE A 167 4.81 14.73 9.22
C ILE A 167 5.20 15.63 8.04
N LYS A 168 6.31 15.32 7.37
CA LYS A 168 6.70 15.97 6.10
C LYS A 168 5.73 15.52 5.01
N VAL A 169 5.28 16.47 4.19
CA VAL A 169 4.41 16.22 3.04
C VAL A 169 5.06 16.80 1.80
N ARG A 170 5.19 16.00 0.74
CA ARG A 170 5.72 16.45 -0.56
C ARG A 170 4.78 16.01 -1.66
N ARG A 171 4.33 16.97 -2.48
CA ARG A 171 3.35 16.75 -3.57
C ARG A 171 2.11 15.95 -3.11
N GLY A 172 1.60 16.24 -1.91
CA GLY A 172 0.45 15.54 -1.33
C GLY A 172 0.71 14.15 -0.73
N ILE A 173 1.95 13.66 -0.76
CA ILE A 173 2.36 12.36 -0.17
C ILE A 173 2.90 12.58 1.24
N LEU A 174 2.34 11.86 2.22
CA LEU A 174 2.80 11.84 3.62
C LEU A 174 4.04 10.95 3.75
N PHE A 175 5.12 11.46 4.34
CA PHE A 175 6.33 10.68 4.58
C PHE A 175 6.23 10.06 5.97
N LEU A 176 5.78 8.81 6.02
CA LEU A 176 5.46 8.09 7.24
C LEU A 176 6.68 7.33 7.76
N THR A 177 6.92 7.45 9.06
CA THR A 177 7.88 6.62 9.80
C THR A 177 7.17 5.90 10.94
N GLN A 178 7.86 4.96 11.59
CA GLN A 178 7.37 4.25 12.76
C GLN A 178 6.95 5.17 13.93
N GLN A 179 7.48 6.39 14.00
CA GLN A 179 7.11 7.39 15.01
C GLN A 179 5.86 8.20 14.64
N ASN A 180 5.39 8.13 13.39
CA ASN A 180 4.27 8.94 12.89
C ASN A 180 2.99 8.14 12.64
N ILE A 181 3.00 6.81 12.77
CA ILE A 181 1.84 5.98 12.48
C ILE A 181 1.66 4.84 13.47
N THR A 182 0.41 4.50 13.75
CA THR A 182 0.04 3.31 14.54
C THR A 182 -1.21 2.67 13.95
N VAL A 183 -1.20 1.34 13.78
CA VAL A 183 -2.35 0.58 13.33
C VAL A 183 -3.33 0.42 14.49
N LEU A 184 -4.59 0.81 14.28
CA LEU A 184 -5.68 0.66 15.25
C LEU A 184 -6.48 -0.64 15.00
N GLY A 185 -6.43 -1.17 13.77
CA GLY A 185 -7.09 -2.41 13.37
C GLY A 185 -8.38 -2.18 12.60
N GLY A 186 -9.27 -3.18 12.60
CA GLY A 186 -10.52 -3.14 11.85
C GLY A 186 -10.36 -3.42 10.36
N LYS A 187 -11.48 -3.38 9.64
CA LYS A 187 -11.59 -3.60 8.20
C LYS A 187 -12.95 -3.13 7.72
N VAL A 188 -13.06 -2.75 6.45
CA VAL A 188 -14.34 -2.35 5.84
C VAL A 188 -14.72 -3.40 4.81
N MET A 189 -15.84 -4.09 5.03
CA MET A 189 -16.25 -5.25 4.24
C MET A 189 -16.37 -4.94 2.74
N ASP A 190 -16.90 -3.76 2.40
CA ASP A 190 -17.11 -3.33 1.01
C ASP A 190 -15.81 -3.03 0.25
N LEU A 191 -14.70 -2.83 0.97
CA LEU A 191 -13.38 -2.62 0.39
C LEU A 191 -12.57 -3.92 0.27
N LEU A 192 -12.95 -4.98 0.99
CA LEU A 192 -12.17 -6.22 1.02
C LEU A 192 -12.02 -6.86 -0.35
N GLU A 193 -13.09 -6.88 -1.15
CA GLU A 193 -13.04 -7.43 -2.51
C GLU A 193 -12.36 -6.45 -3.47
N LYS A 194 -12.75 -5.17 -3.44
CA LYS A 194 -12.29 -4.16 -4.41
C LYS A 194 -10.80 -3.87 -4.30
N ASN A 195 -10.29 -3.83 -3.07
CA ASN A 195 -8.94 -3.36 -2.76
C ASN A 195 -8.08 -4.47 -2.15
N ASP A 196 -8.41 -5.75 -2.37
CA ASP A 196 -7.48 -6.82 -2.01
C ASP A 196 -6.12 -6.65 -2.71
N GLN A 197 -5.14 -7.42 -2.29
CA GLN A 197 -3.78 -7.29 -2.82
C GLN A 197 -3.74 -7.58 -4.33
N ARG A 198 -4.52 -8.55 -4.81
CA ARG A 198 -4.59 -8.92 -6.23
C ARG A 198 -5.09 -7.74 -7.07
N ASN A 199 -6.23 -7.18 -6.71
CA ASN A 199 -6.89 -6.09 -7.43
C ASN A 199 -6.10 -4.78 -7.32
N THR A 200 -5.46 -4.52 -6.17
CA THR A 200 -4.54 -3.39 -6.00
C THR A 200 -3.36 -3.48 -6.98
N LEU A 201 -2.75 -4.66 -7.14
CA LEU A 201 -1.65 -4.89 -8.07
C LEU A 201 -2.08 -4.80 -9.54
N ILE A 202 -3.24 -5.38 -9.90
CA ILE A 202 -3.81 -5.28 -11.26
C ILE A 202 -4.08 -3.82 -11.62
N THR A 203 -4.65 -3.06 -10.69
CA THR A 203 -4.93 -1.62 -10.88
C THR A 203 -3.64 -0.83 -11.11
N ALA A 204 -2.59 -1.12 -10.33
CA ALA A 204 -1.28 -0.50 -10.52
C ALA A 204 -0.68 -0.79 -11.90
N LEU A 205 -0.84 -2.01 -12.43
CA LEU A 205 -0.36 -2.38 -13.77
C LEU A 205 -1.14 -1.68 -14.88
N ASN A 206 -2.47 -1.60 -14.78
CA ASN A 206 -3.31 -0.93 -15.79
C ASN A 206 -3.11 0.60 -15.82
N THR A 207 -2.65 1.19 -14.71
CA THR A 207 -2.39 2.64 -14.63
C THR A 207 -1.11 3.03 -15.37
N GLN A 208 -0.17 2.10 -15.57
CA GLN A 208 1.09 2.36 -16.28
C GLN A 208 0.91 2.59 -17.80
N ASP A 209 -0.23 2.21 -18.38
CA ASP A 209 -0.51 2.39 -19.81
C ASP A 209 -1.00 3.81 -20.18
N ILE A 210 -1.31 4.67 -19.20
CA ILE A 210 -1.99 5.96 -19.45
C ILE A 210 -1.01 7.12 -19.74
N ASP A 211 0.28 6.99 -19.40
CA ASP A 211 1.27 8.07 -19.58
C ASP A 211 2.06 8.06 -20.91
N SER A 212 1.63 7.26 -21.90
CA SER A 212 2.17 7.34 -23.27
C SER A 212 1.27 8.18 -24.19
N GLN A 213 1.14 9.49 -23.91
CA GLN A 213 0.89 10.46 -24.98
C GLN A 213 2.20 10.64 -25.78
N GLU A 214 2.61 9.61 -26.53
CA GLU A 214 3.55 9.79 -27.62
C GLU A 214 2.87 10.66 -28.69
N GLN A 215 3.16 11.96 -28.66
CA GLN A 215 3.00 12.77 -29.87
C GLN A 215 3.82 12.10 -30.98
N PRO A 216 3.24 11.81 -32.16
CA PRO A 216 4.01 11.24 -33.24
C PRO A 216 5.08 12.26 -33.63
N ARG A 217 6.35 11.96 -33.28
CA ARG A 217 7.50 12.69 -33.80
C ARG A 217 7.46 12.56 -35.31
N ARG A 218 7.01 13.62 -35.97
CA ARG A 218 7.18 13.80 -37.42
C ARG A 218 8.68 13.84 -37.69
N TYR A 219 9.27 12.68 -38.01
CA TYR A 219 10.54 12.64 -38.71
C TYR A 219 10.30 13.20 -40.11
N THR A 220 10.59 14.48 -40.29
CA THR A 220 10.80 15.05 -41.62
C THR A 220 12.11 14.46 -42.16
N SER A 221 12.00 13.34 -42.86
CA SER A 221 13.08 12.84 -43.71
C SER A 221 13.31 13.82 -44.86
N ASN A 222 14.19 14.80 -44.66
CA ASN A 222 14.81 15.50 -45.78
C ASN A 222 15.84 14.56 -46.40
N ASN A 223 15.37 13.64 -47.23
CA ASN A 223 16.23 12.83 -48.07
C ASN A 223 16.21 13.41 -49.49
N THR A 224 17.16 14.28 -49.76
CA THR A 224 17.48 14.73 -51.11
C THR A 224 18.11 13.55 -51.85
N GLN A 225 17.35 12.90 -52.73
CA GLN A 225 17.94 12.01 -53.74
C GLN A 225 18.01 12.71 -55.10
N PRO A 226 19.18 12.68 -55.78
CA PRO A 226 19.25 12.95 -57.21
C PRO A 226 18.66 11.75 -57.97
N GLY A 227 17.77 12.02 -58.91
CA GLY A 227 17.11 10.99 -59.70
C GLY A 227 17.99 10.41 -60.81
N THR A 228 17.65 9.19 -61.23
CA THR A 228 17.74 8.70 -62.62
C THR A 228 16.83 7.48 -62.82
N ASN A 229 15.81 7.68 -63.65
CA ASN A 229 15.34 6.86 -64.78
C ASN A 229 15.11 5.32 -64.70
N THR A 230 13.82 4.99 -64.89
CA THR A 230 13.21 4.11 -65.93
C THR A 230 13.58 2.62 -66.00
N GLY A 231 12.53 1.78 -65.89
CA GLY A 231 12.30 0.72 -66.88
C GLY A 231 11.84 -0.66 -66.37
N ILE A 232 10.72 -1.11 -66.94
CA ILE A 232 10.38 -2.49 -67.33
C ILE A 232 9.49 -3.32 -66.37
N ALA A 233 8.44 -3.86 -67.01
CA ALA A 233 7.33 -4.67 -66.51
C ALA A 233 7.69 -6.15 -66.27
N GLY A 234 6.84 -6.86 -65.53
CA GLY A 234 6.85 -8.32 -65.50
C GLY A 234 5.93 -8.95 -64.45
N ALA A 235 4.80 -9.48 -64.91
CA ALA A 235 3.87 -10.30 -64.14
C ALA A 235 4.49 -11.62 -63.65
N ARG A 236 3.99 -12.18 -62.54
CA ARG A 236 3.42 -13.55 -62.46
C ARG A 236 3.05 -13.95 -61.03
N SER A 237 1.80 -14.40 -60.93
CA SER A 237 1.18 -15.23 -59.90
C SER A 237 1.79 -16.63 -59.80
N TYR A 238 1.87 -17.19 -58.59
CA TYR A 238 1.73 -18.63 -58.35
C TYR A 238 1.06 -18.89 -57.00
N SER A 239 -0.09 -19.55 -57.07
CA SER A 239 -0.78 -20.29 -56.04
C SER A 239 -0.01 -21.55 -55.64
N ASN A 240 -0.04 -21.95 -54.36
CA ASN A 240 -0.23 -23.35 -54.04
C ASN A 240 -0.86 -23.57 -52.65
N SER A 241 -1.60 -24.67 -52.59
CA SER A 241 -2.61 -25.11 -51.63
C SER A 241 -2.13 -26.27 -50.74
N GLY A 242 -2.88 -26.54 -49.65
CA GLY A 242 -3.01 -27.87 -49.00
C GLY A 242 -2.48 -27.92 -47.57
N ALA A 243 -3.35 -27.93 -46.54
CA ALA A 243 -3.95 -29.12 -45.88
C ALA A 243 -2.97 -29.78 -44.88
N SER A 244 -3.16 -29.72 -43.55
CA SER A 244 -4.15 -30.39 -42.66
C SER A 244 -3.45 -31.44 -41.79
N ALA A 245 -3.70 -31.41 -40.46
CA ALA A 245 -3.74 -32.49 -39.46
C ALA A 245 -3.23 -31.95 -38.10
N ALA A 246 -4.06 -31.71 -37.09
CA ALA A 246 -4.82 -32.63 -36.21
C ALA A 246 -4.08 -32.94 -34.89
N LEU A 247 -4.79 -32.68 -33.79
CA LEU A 247 -4.50 -32.93 -32.37
C LEU A 247 -4.37 -34.42 -32.03
N PRO A 248 -3.85 -34.73 -30.83
CA PRO A 248 -4.52 -35.71 -29.98
C PRO A 248 -4.79 -35.20 -28.56
N THR A 249 -5.94 -35.65 -28.05
CA THR A 249 -6.49 -35.54 -26.70
C THR A 249 -6.09 -36.76 -25.87
N THR A 250 -5.91 -36.61 -24.55
CA THR A 250 -6.25 -37.64 -23.54
C THR A 250 -6.49 -37.00 -22.17
N ASN A 251 -7.63 -37.32 -21.58
CA ASN A 251 -8.03 -37.08 -20.19
C ASN A 251 -7.50 -38.23 -19.31
N GLU A 252 -7.08 -37.94 -18.07
CA GLU A 252 -7.22 -38.87 -16.94
C GLU A 252 -7.54 -38.07 -15.67
N ASP A 253 -8.59 -38.53 -14.99
CA ASP A 253 -9.11 -38.06 -13.70
C ASP A 253 -8.33 -38.74 -12.56
N GLU A 254 -7.95 -38.01 -11.51
CA GLU A 254 -7.65 -38.59 -10.19
C GLU A 254 -8.22 -37.72 -9.07
N GLU A 255 -9.25 -38.24 -8.39
CA GLU A 255 -9.68 -37.87 -7.02
C GLU A 255 -8.72 -38.51 -6.00
N ILE A 256 -8.27 -37.74 -4.99
CA ILE A 256 -7.80 -38.29 -3.72
C ILE A 256 -8.33 -37.43 -2.56
N ASP A 257 -9.03 -38.11 -1.65
CA ASP A 257 -9.61 -37.67 -0.39
C ASP A 257 -8.59 -37.55 0.78
N PHE A 258 -8.95 -36.69 1.75
CA PHE A 258 -8.71 -36.75 3.21
C PHE A 258 -7.31 -36.93 3.79
N PHE A 259 -6.87 -35.96 4.62
CA PHE A 259 -6.49 -36.20 6.02
C PHE A 259 -6.77 -34.95 6.87
N ASP A 260 -7.59 -35.13 7.91
CA ASP A 260 -7.63 -34.30 9.12
C ASP A 260 -6.28 -34.41 9.86
N ASP A 261 -5.83 -33.32 10.48
CA ASP A 261 -5.26 -33.41 11.83
C ASP A 261 -5.27 -32.05 12.55
N GLU A 262 -5.86 -32.12 13.74
CA GLU A 262 -6.11 -31.09 14.73
C GLU A 262 -4.84 -30.74 15.57
N ILE A 263 -4.81 -29.48 16.03
CA ILE A 263 -4.29 -29.01 17.35
C ILE A 263 -2.77 -29.01 17.59
N PHE A 264 -2.22 -27.80 17.84
CA PHE A 264 -1.50 -27.55 19.10
C PHE A 264 -1.63 -26.08 19.55
N GLU A 265 -2.44 -25.87 20.60
CA GLU A 265 -2.40 -24.71 21.48
C GLU A 265 -1.16 -24.80 22.41
N SER A 266 -0.45 -23.69 22.58
CA SER A 266 0.26 -23.24 23.80
C SER A 266 1.09 -22.02 23.41
N GLY A 267 1.25 -20.94 24.18
CA GLY A 267 0.79 -20.53 25.49
C GLY A 267 1.48 -19.19 25.75
N PHE A 268 0.71 -18.17 26.12
CA PHE A 268 1.20 -16.89 26.62
C PHE A 268 1.57 -17.02 28.11
N ASP A 269 2.68 -16.40 28.51
CA ASP A 269 2.98 -15.70 29.79
C ASP A 269 4.51 -15.58 29.89
N GLN A 270 5.14 -14.41 29.67
CA GLN A 270 5.24 -13.24 30.55
C GLN A 270 6.00 -13.51 31.85
N ASP A 271 7.28 -13.12 31.89
CA ASP A 271 7.94 -12.72 33.14
C ASP A 271 8.92 -11.57 32.90
N MET A 272 8.72 -10.52 33.70
CA MET A 272 9.44 -9.26 33.74
C MET A 272 10.31 -9.28 35.00
N ALA A 273 11.62 -9.05 34.90
CA ALA A 273 12.45 -8.73 36.05
C ALA A 273 13.57 -7.76 35.66
N LEU A 274 13.61 -6.66 36.42
CA LEU A 274 14.57 -5.57 36.42
C LEU A 274 15.92 -6.04 36.97
N GLU A 275 17.03 -5.47 36.47
CA GLU A 275 18.08 -4.91 37.32
C GLU A 275 18.99 -3.93 36.57
N ASN A 276 19.33 -2.85 37.27
CA ASN A 276 20.23 -1.77 36.89
C ASN A 276 21.67 -2.25 36.75
N GLU A 277 22.46 -1.64 35.86
CA GLU A 277 23.80 -1.17 36.22
C GLU A 277 24.30 -0.03 35.32
N LEU A 278 24.89 0.97 35.97
CA LEU A 278 25.49 2.17 35.43
C LEU A 278 26.90 1.86 34.89
N VAL A 279 27.20 2.22 33.64
CA VAL A 279 28.56 2.54 33.20
C VAL A 279 28.52 3.75 32.27
N GLN A 280 29.26 4.79 32.66
CA GLN A 280 29.60 5.93 31.82
C GLN A 280 30.67 5.49 30.82
N ASP A 281 30.48 5.74 29.53
CA ASP A 281 31.59 5.89 28.61
C ASP A 281 31.32 7.02 27.61
N SER A 282 32.30 7.89 27.50
CA SER A 282 32.30 9.09 26.67
C SER A 282 32.94 8.77 25.32
N ALA A 283 32.13 8.47 24.29
CA ALA A 283 32.62 8.29 22.92
C ALA A 283 31.60 8.57 21.79
N ASP A 284 30.44 9.21 22.02
CA ASP A 284 29.35 9.27 20.99
C ASP A 284 29.19 10.59 20.22
N ASN A 285 30.21 11.45 20.17
CA ASN A 285 30.10 12.74 19.45
C ASN A 285 30.63 12.73 18.01
N HIS A 286 30.96 11.57 17.44
CA HIS A 286 31.41 11.48 16.04
C HIS A 286 30.43 10.73 15.11
N GLU A 287 29.59 9.85 15.65
CA GLU A 287 28.63 9.05 14.87
C GLU A 287 27.34 9.84 14.58
N PHE A 288 26.90 10.70 15.52
CA PHE A 288 25.73 11.58 15.35
C PHE A 288 25.90 12.64 14.24
N THR A 289 27.14 13.05 13.96
CA THR A 289 27.45 14.00 12.87
C THR A 289 27.48 13.34 11.50
N GLU A 290 27.68 12.02 11.41
CA GLU A 290 27.57 11.29 10.14
C GLU A 290 26.11 10.99 9.80
N GLU A 291 25.27 10.60 10.78
CA GLU A 291 23.82 10.40 10.54
C GLU A 291 23.12 11.68 10.05
N LEU A 292 23.44 12.84 10.62
CA LEU A 292 22.86 14.12 10.18
C LEU A 292 23.36 14.56 8.79
N ASN A 293 24.57 14.19 8.40
CA ASN A 293 25.06 14.47 7.05
C ASN A 293 24.44 13.52 6.02
N LEU A 294 24.23 12.25 6.37
CA LEU A 294 23.49 11.28 5.55
C LEU A 294 22.01 11.66 5.40
N GLU A 295 21.37 12.21 6.43
CA GLU A 295 20.00 12.73 6.32
C GLU A 295 19.89 13.90 5.32
N ASN A 296 20.89 14.78 5.26
CA ASN A 296 20.90 15.89 4.32
C ASN A 296 21.22 15.44 2.87
N GLU A 297 22.15 14.50 2.70
CA GLU A 297 22.54 13.98 1.38
C GLU A 297 21.40 13.15 0.74
N PHE A 298 20.67 12.36 1.54
CA PHE A 298 19.51 11.60 1.07
C PHE A 298 18.29 12.50 0.77
N ASP A 299 18.07 13.56 1.55
CA ASP A 299 17.00 14.53 1.29
C ASP A 299 17.25 15.31 -0.03
N GLU A 300 18.51 15.57 -0.40
CA GLU A 300 18.91 16.23 -1.67
C GLU A 300 18.74 15.30 -2.89
N ASP A 301 19.18 14.04 -2.81
CA ASP A 301 19.03 13.06 -3.90
C ASP A 301 17.56 12.75 -4.20
N LEU A 302 16.71 12.75 -3.17
CA LEU A 302 15.27 12.50 -3.31
C LEU A 302 14.55 13.73 -3.89
N ASP A 303 15.00 14.95 -3.57
CA ASP A 303 14.53 16.17 -4.21
C ASP A 303 14.94 16.24 -5.69
N GLU A 304 16.15 15.78 -6.04
CA GLU A 304 16.60 15.70 -7.43
C GLU A 304 15.83 14.64 -8.23
N PHE A 305 15.63 13.44 -7.66
CA PHE A 305 14.82 12.38 -8.28
C PHE A 305 13.38 12.84 -8.53
N MET A 306 12.76 13.47 -7.54
CA MET A 306 11.39 13.98 -7.67
C MET A 306 11.30 15.17 -8.61
N SER A 307 12.35 15.99 -8.78
CA SER A 307 12.34 17.09 -9.75
C SER A 307 12.33 16.64 -11.21
N GLN A 308 12.62 15.37 -11.50
CA GLN A 308 12.69 14.80 -12.85
C GLN A 308 11.42 14.02 -13.26
N MET A 309 10.49 13.79 -12.33
CA MET A 309 9.12 13.31 -12.59
C MET A 309 8.13 14.48 -12.56
#